data_AF-G4D285-F1
#
_entry.id   AF-G4D285-F1
#
_cell.length_a   1.000
_cell.length_b   1.000
_cell.length_c   1.000
_cell.angle_alpha   90.00
_cell.angle_beta   90.00
_cell.angle_gamma   90.00
#
_symmetry.space_group_name_H-M   'P 1'
#
loop_
_entity.id
_entity.type
_entity.pdbx_description
1 polymer ?
#
loop_
_entity_poly.entity_id
_entity_poly.type
_entity_poly.pdbx_seq_one_letter_code
_entity_poly.pdbx_strand_id
1 'polypeptide(L)'
;MIDKILKDIKGLFKVQDKAKFLKQNIPYLAFFYLGNIFAHHVRSYTGGDVIDKIFQGILELNTMSFLPSIHPVDVIIGVGVAVLIKFIVYTKGKNAKKFRQGKEYGSARWVA
;
A
#
# COMPACT_ATOMS: atom_id res chain seq x y z
N MET A 1 15.95 -3.28 -32.49
CA MET A 1 16.27 -2.64 -31.19
C MET A 1 15.06 -2.65 -30.27
N ILE A 2 13.89 -2.19 -30.76
CA ILE A 2 12.60 -2.23 -30.04
C ILE A 2 12.19 -3.65 -29.62
N ASP A 3 12.37 -4.67 -30.47
CA ASP A 3 12.01 -6.05 -30.12
C ASP A 3 12.80 -6.62 -28.93
N LYS A 4 14.06 -6.19 -28.79
CA LYS A 4 14.93 -6.61 -27.69
C LYS A 4 14.45 -5.96 -26.38
N ILE A 5 14.13 -4.67 -26.41
CA ILE A 5 13.53 -3.93 -25.30
C ILE A 5 12.19 -4.56 -24.87
N LEU A 6 11.33 -4.91 -25.82
CA LEU A 6 10.06 -5.59 -25.55
C LEU A 6 10.27 -6.96 -24.90
N LYS A 7 11.29 -7.71 -25.32
CA LYS A 7 11.64 -9.01 -24.75
C LYS A 7 12.16 -8.87 -23.32
N ASP A 8 12.96 -7.84 -23.05
CA ASP A 8 13.51 -7.55 -21.73
C ASP A 8 12.42 -7.08 -20.75
N ILE A 9 11.48 -6.23 -21.19
CA ILE A 9 10.30 -5.83 -20.40
C ILE A 9 9.42 -7.04 -20.08
N LYS A 10 9.15 -7.90 -21.07
CA LYS A 10 8.40 -9.16 -20.86
C LYS A 10 9.15 -10.11 -19.91
N GLY A 11 10.48 -10.12 -19.95
CA GLY A 11 11.34 -10.87 -19.03
C GLY A 11 11.26 -10.34 -17.60
N LEU A 12 11.21 -9.02 -17.42
CA LEU A 12 11.10 -8.36 -16.12
C LEU A 12 9.77 -8.67 -15.40
N PHE A 13 8.69 -8.78 -16.17
CA PHE A 13 7.37 -9.18 -15.67
C PHE A 13 7.19 -10.70 -15.53
N LYS A 14 8.20 -11.51 -15.85
CA LYS A 14 8.13 -12.96 -15.72
C LYS A 14 8.21 -13.35 -14.24
N VAL A 15 7.05 -13.32 -13.58
CA VAL A 15 6.89 -13.76 -12.19
C VAL A 15 7.16 -15.25 -12.13
N GLN A 16 8.35 -15.61 -11.64
CA GLN A 16 8.83 -16.99 -11.57
C GLN A 16 7.92 -17.87 -10.69
N ASP A 17 7.42 -17.31 -9.57
CA ASP A 17 6.51 -17.98 -8.64
C ASP A 17 5.25 -17.14 -8.39
N LYS A 18 4.17 -17.42 -9.13
CA LYS A 18 2.89 -16.71 -9.00
C LYS A 18 2.31 -16.77 -7.58
N ALA A 19 2.45 -17.92 -6.91
CA ALA A 19 1.94 -18.12 -5.55
C ALA A 19 2.72 -17.29 -4.51
N LYS A 20 4.06 -17.21 -4.64
CA LYS A 20 4.91 -16.40 -3.77
C LYS A 20 4.66 -14.92 -3.97
N PHE A 21 4.50 -14.50 -5.23
CA PHE A 21 4.15 -13.13 -5.57
C PHE A 21 2.80 -12.73 -4.98
N LEU A 22 1.77 -13.58 -5.09
CA LEU A 22 0.47 -13.28 -4.48
C LEU A 22 0.60 -13.11 -2.97
N LYS A 23 1.23 -14.08 -2.27
CA LYS A 23 1.45 -14.01 -0.82
C LYS A 23 2.17 -12.74 -0.37
N GLN A 24 3.18 -12.30 -1.12
CA GLN A 24 3.91 -11.06 -0.81
C GLN A 24 3.08 -9.80 -1.04
N ASN A 25 2.08 -9.83 -1.93
CA ASN A 25 1.25 -8.67 -2.23
C ASN A 25 -0.11 -8.64 -1.50
N ILE A 26 -0.53 -9.74 -0.87
CA ILE A 26 -1.76 -9.81 -0.05
C ILE A 26 -1.88 -8.62 0.94
N PRO A 27 -0.84 -8.23 1.70
CA PRO A 27 -0.96 -7.10 2.62
C PRO A 27 -1.31 -5.80 1.91
N TYR A 28 -0.78 -5.56 0.71
CA TYR A 28 -1.06 -4.35 -0.07
C TYR A 28 -2.47 -4.36 -0.67
N LEU A 29 -3.04 -5.54 -0.96
CA LEU A 29 -4.43 -5.66 -1.40
C LEU A 29 -5.42 -5.24 -0.30
N ALA A 30 -5.10 -5.46 0.98
CA ALA A 30 -5.92 -4.97 2.09
C ALA A 30 -5.95 -3.43 2.11
N PHE A 31 -4.80 -2.77 1.92
CA PHE A 31 -4.74 -1.31 1.83
C PHE A 31 -5.41 -0.75 0.57
N PHE A 32 -5.34 -1.47 -0.55
CA PHE A 32 -6.11 -1.15 -1.75
C PHE A 32 -7.62 -1.13 -1.44
N TYR A 33 -8.12 -2.18 -0.79
CA TYR A 33 -9.52 -2.31 -0.41
C TYR A 33 -9.99 -1.18 0.52
N LEU A 34 -9.20 -0.89 1.57
CA LEU A 34 -9.51 0.22 2.49
C LEU A 34 -9.52 1.57 1.77
N GLY A 35 -8.53 1.83 0.91
CA GLY A 35 -8.47 3.07 0.14
C GLY A 35 -9.64 3.21 -0.84
N ASN A 36 -10.08 2.11 -1.46
CA ASN A 36 -11.19 2.11 -2.40
C ASN A 36 -12.53 2.39 -1.72
N ILE A 37 -12.80 1.74 -0.57
CA ILE A 37 -14.03 2.00 0.19
C ILE A 37 -14.04 3.41 0.76
N PHE A 38 -12.89 3.90 1.24
CA PHE A 38 -12.76 5.27 1.73
C PHE A 38 -12.99 6.30 0.62
N ALA A 39 -12.43 6.07 -0.57
CA ALA A 39 -12.68 6.94 -1.72
C ALA A 39 -14.17 6.97 -2.11
N HIS A 40 -14.82 5.80 -2.16
CA HIS A 40 -16.25 5.70 -2.42
C HIS A 40 -17.08 6.47 -1.39
N HIS A 41 -16.73 6.34 -0.11
CA HIS A 41 -17.38 7.04 0.98
C HIS A 41 -17.21 8.55 0.88
N VAL A 42 -15.98 9.04 0.69
CA VAL A 42 -15.69 10.47 0.48
C VAL A 42 -16.41 11.04 -0.74
N ARG A 43 -16.56 10.25 -1.81
CA ARG A 43 -17.27 10.64 -3.02
C ARG A 43 -18.78 10.76 -2.83
N SER A 44 -19.36 10.03 -1.88
CA SER A 44 -20.79 10.08 -1.61
C SER A 44 -21.25 11.44 -1.05
N TYR A 45 -20.33 12.22 -0.48
CA TYR A 45 -20.61 13.58 -0.01
C TYR A 45 -20.62 14.61 -1.16
N THR A 46 -21.75 15.30 -1.28
CA THR A 46 -21.98 16.38 -2.25
C THR A 46 -21.90 17.74 -1.56
N GLY A 47 -21.09 18.67 -2.09
CA GLY A 47 -20.86 20.00 -1.52
C GLY A 47 -19.47 20.14 -0.86
N GLY A 48 -19.02 21.38 -0.66
CA GLY A 48 -17.71 21.70 -0.08
C GLY A 48 -16.50 21.38 -0.97
N ASP A 49 -15.32 21.80 -0.51
CA ASP A 49 -14.05 21.48 -1.15
C ASP A 49 -13.62 20.03 -0.84
N VAL A 50 -12.57 19.56 -1.53
CA VAL A 50 -12.07 18.19 -1.36
C VAL A 50 -11.68 17.89 0.10
N ILE A 51 -11.13 18.87 0.82
CA ILE A 51 -10.75 18.74 2.22
C ILE A 51 -11.99 18.53 3.10
N ASP A 52 -13.06 19.30 2.87
CA ASP A 52 -14.30 19.20 3.64
C ASP A 52 -14.93 17.81 3.51
N LYS A 53 -14.94 17.26 2.29
CA LYS A 53 -15.44 15.90 2.03
C LYS A 53 -14.63 14.82 2.72
N ILE A 54 -13.31 14.99 2.81
CA ILE A 54 -12.44 14.06 3.53
C ILE A 54 -12.73 14.14 5.04
N PHE A 55 -12.84 15.35 5.59
CA PHE A 55 -13.20 15.54 7.00
C PHE A 55 -14.55 14.94 7.32
N GLN A 56 -15.56 15.19 6.48
CA GLN A 56 -16.90 14.62 6.67
C GLN A 56 -16.87 13.08 6.59
N GLY A 57 -16.13 12.51 5.62
CA GLY A 57 -15.94 11.07 5.53
C GLY A 57 -15.19 10.43 6.71
N ILE A 58 -14.38 11.20 7.45
CA ILE A 58 -13.75 10.73 8.70
C ILE A 58 -14.72 10.83 9.89
N LEU A 59 -15.56 11.86 9.93
CA LEU A 59 -16.55 12.04 11.00
C LEU A 59 -17.67 11.00 10.92
N GLU A 60 -18.06 10.64 9.70
CA GLU A 60 -19.16 9.72 9.41
C GLU A 60 -18.69 8.29 9.06
N LEU A 61 -17.55 7.84 9.60
CA LEU A 61 -17.04 6.48 9.33
C LEU A 61 -18.04 5.35 9.65
N ASN A 62 -18.98 5.59 10.55
CA ASN A 62 -20.01 4.62 10.91
C ASN A 62 -21.03 4.34 9.78
N THR A 63 -21.19 5.26 8.82
CA THR A 63 -22.11 5.11 7.69
C THR A 63 -21.43 4.54 6.44
N MET A 64 -20.14 4.19 6.55
CA MET A 64 -19.34 3.65 5.46
C MET A 64 -19.89 2.30 4.99
N SER A 65 -20.15 2.19 3.69
CA SER A 65 -20.49 0.90 3.07
C SER A 65 -19.24 0.07 2.86
N PHE A 66 -19.27 -1.21 3.26
CA PHE A 66 -18.15 -2.14 3.05
C PHE A 66 -18.07 -2.69 1.62
N LEU A 67 -18.92 -2.22 0.71
CA LEU A 67 -18.89 -2.65 -0.68
C LEU A 67 -17.83 -1.85 -1.46
N PRO A 68 -16.89 -2.53 -2.15
CA PRO A 68 -15.92 -1.85 -2.98
C PRO A 68 -16.60 -1.21 -4.20
N SER A 69 -16.09 -0.05 -4.60
CA SER A 69 -16.53 0.70 -5.76
C SER A 69 -15.73 0.35 -7.02
N ILE A 70 -16.43 0.21 -8.14
CA ILE A 70 -15.86 -0.05 -9.47
C ILE A 70 -15.55 1.29 -10.19
N HIS A 71 -15.80 2.44 -9.55
CA HIS A 71 -15.48 3.72 -10.16
C HIS A 71 -13.97 3.88 -10.40
N PRO A 72 -13.55 4.33 -11.61
CA PRO A 72 -12.13 4.44 -11.96
C PRO A 72 -11.32 5.29 -10.97
N VAL A 73 -11.92 6.37 -10.47
CA VAL A 73 -11.26 7.29 -9.51
C VAL A 73 -10.98 6.57 -8.19
N ASP A 74 -11.96 5.84 -7.65
CA ASP A 74 -11.83 5.11 -6.39
C ASP A 74 -10.81 3.96 -6.51
N VAL A 75 -10.74 3.32 -7.68
CA VAL A 75 -9.72 2.31 -8.00
C VAL A 75 -8.33 2.95 -8.06
N ILE A 76 -8.17 4.10 -8.72
CA ILE A 76 -6.89 4.82 -8.78
C ILE A 76 -6.42 5.22 -7.38
N ILE A 77 -7.33 5.72 -6.53
CA ILE A 77 -7.01 6.06 -5.15
C ILE A 77 -6.57 4.81 -4.38
N GLY A 78 -7.31 3.71 -4.48
CA GLY A 78 -6.93 2.43 -3.87
C GLY A 78 -5.53 1.96 -4.31
N VAL A 79 -5.22 2.02 -5.62
CA VAL A 79 -3.89 1.67 -6.15
C VAL A 79 -2.83 2.62 -5.59
N GLY A 80 -3.11 3.93 -5.56
CA GLY A 80 -2.22 4.94 -5.02
C GLY A 80 -1.83 4.68 -3.56
N VAL A 81 -2.83 4.36 -2.72
CA VAL A 81 -2.61 3.99 -1.32
C VAL A 81 -1.74 2.73 -1.20
N ALA A 82 -2.05 1.68 -1.97
CA ALA A 82 -1.28 0.44 -1.94
C ALA A 82 0.20 0.65 -2.37
N VAL A 83 0.43 1.45 -3.42
CA VAL A 83 1.77 1.79 -3.90
C VAL A 83 2.54 2.62 -2.86
N LEU A 84 1.87 3.59 -2.22
CA LEU A 84 2.47 4.43 -1.18
C LEU A 84 2.89 3.59 0.04
N ILE A 85 2.03 2.68 0.50
CA ILE A 85 2.38 1.74 1.58
C ILE A 85 3.56 0.86 1.18
N LYS A 86 3.54 0.30 -0.04
CA LYS A 86 4.65 -0.52 -0.55
C LYS A 86 5.96 0.27 -0.61
N PHE A 87 5.90 1.55 -0.99
CA PHE A 87 7.06 2.44 -0.99
C PHE A 87 7.60 2.66 0.43
N ILE A 88 6.74 2.95 1.42
CA ILE A 88 7.14 3.12 2.83
C ILE A 88 7.79 1.84 3.38
N VAL A 89 7.18 0.68 3.14
CA VAL A 89 7.73 -0.61 3.59
C VAL A 89 9.07 -0.89 2.93
N TYR A 90 9.21 -0.58 1.63
CA TYR A 90 10.45 -0.74 0.90
C TYR A 90 11.57 0.17 1.44
N THR A 91 11.28 1.44 1.70
CA THR A 91 12.28 2.38 2.24
C THR A 91 12.68 2.01 3.67
N LYS A 92 11.74 1.63 4.53
CA LYS A 92 12.04 1.13 5.89
C LYS A 92 12.80 -0.19 5.87
N GLY A 93 12.44 -1.11 4.99
CA GLY A 93 13.12 -2.41 4.84
C GLY A 93 14.57 -2.27 4.39
N LYS A 94 14.88 -1.30 3.50
CA LYS A 94 16.26 -0.99 3.10
C LYS A 94 17.10 -0.40 4.23
N ASN A 95 16.50 0.41 5.09
CA ASN A 95 17.18 1.07 6.22
C ASN A 95 17.11 0.26 7.53
N ALA A 96 16.52 -0.94 7.51
CA ALA A 96 16.42 -1.79 8.69
C ALA A 96 17.81 -2.28 9.13
N LYS A 97 18.15 -2.07 10.41
CA LYS A 97 19.39 -2.59 11.00
C LYS A 97 19.37 -4.12 10.91
N LYS A 98 20.36 -4.69 10.23
CA LYS A 98 20.52 -6.14 10.10
C LYS A 98 21.27 -6.68 11.31
N PHE A 99 20.54 -7.01 12.37
CA PHE A 99 21.14 -7.67 13.53
C PHE A 99 21.42 -9.13 13.20
N ARG A 100 22.70 -9.52 13.28
CA ARG A 100 23.12 -10.92 13.18
C ARG A 100 22.86 -11.62 14.51
N GLN A 101 22.26 -12.80 14.44
CA GLN A 101 22.07 -13.68 15.59
C GLN A 101 23.43 -14.05 16.19
N GLY A 102 23.57 -13.96 17.52
CA GLY A 102 24.83 -14.28 18.23
C GLY A 102 25.86 -13.15 18.32
N LYS A 103 25.52 -11.92 17.90
CA LYS A 103 26.33 -10.73 18.23
C LYS A 103 25.62 -9.87 19.27
N GLU A 104 26.30 -9.59 20.37
CA GLU A 104 25.86 -8.55 21.30
C GLU A 104 26.08 -7.18 20.65
N TYR A 105 24.98 -6.44 20.48
CA TYR A 105 25.02 -5.07 19.96
C TYR A 105 24.79 -4.11 21.13
N GLY A 106 25.86 -3.74 21.83
CA GLY A 106 25.86 -2.69 22.85
C GLY A 106 26.59 -3.08 24.16
N SER A 107 27.29 -2.11 24.74
CA SER A 107 27.93 -2.19 26.05
C SER A 107 26.90 -1.98 27.17
N ALA A 108 25.94 -2.89 27.32
CA ALA A 108 24.92 -2.78 28.36
C ALA A 108 25.62 -2.66 29.74
N ARG A 109 25.72 -1.43 30.25
CA ARG A 109 26.30 -1.14 31.55
C ARG A 109 25.16 -1.17 32.55
N TRP A 110 25.05 -2.29 33.24
CA TRP A 110 24.23 -2.38 34.43
C TRP A 110 24.98 -1.64 35.54
N VAL A 111 24.44 -0.51 36.00
CA VAL A 111 24.84 0.07 37.28
C VAL A 111 24.04 -0.68 38.33
N ALA A 112 24.74 -1.38 39.22
CA ALA A 112 24.18 -2.05 40.39
C ALA A 112 23.67 -1.03 41.41
#